data_AF-A0A7W3C8J0-F1
#
_entry.id   AF-A0A7W3C8J0-F1
#
_cell.length_a   1.000
_cell.length_b   1.000
_cell.length_c   1.000
_cell.angle_alpha   90.00
_cell.angle_beta   90.00
_cell.angle_gamma   90.00
#
_symmetry.space_group_name_H-M   'P 1'
#
loop_
_entity.id
_entity.type
_entity.pdbx_description
1 polymer ?
#
loop_
_entity_poly.entity_id
_entity_poly.type
_entity_poly.pdbx_seq_one_letter_code
_entity_poly.pdbx_strand_id
1 'polypeptide(L)'
;MKSKLAMSLAIIGLGYACAAKATWDEKFWNPKPLADDVILPMPCDGAMAFRKVAIPLNKPLEDYNITLGQEGDDWGYVEQSRQEHIAGSFPEKGGKGRYYLMAKYELSDLQYRALSGECPTMDMKGRLPKVSIGWMDAMVFANQYNLWLRKEKLSALPEDDGQAGFLRLPTETEWEFAARGGLAVSPAEFRDRHFPMPEGLNGYVWFAGAQSANGKLQLTGLLKPNPLGLHDILGNAAEMMFDPFRLNKLDRLHGKAGGYVVRGGSYMTPQADIRSSLRGEEPYYANAGENTTKSTGVRLVLVSTTLTSRERVKEIEKEWQSLGTGKKETPAGKADDSLKNLNAISAKVQDDALKKQLEQLRGELRANSQLRDEQRDQAIRTSLQLGAFLCTKMKDDGEFYDRLNQLFTKTCAAGSQLDANCSRRQEQLGQHQKALDFITSYYADTLVDMGTTYDKPLIEPQVAVVLQQMAARGKTNLNGYLDTYWKNLQGYWKDGKVAREAWLSSCKKNN
;
A
#
# COMPACT_ATOMS: atom_id res chain seq x y z
N MET A 1 -35.25 19.15 -62.91
CA MET A 1 -35.37 17.87 -62.17
C MET A 1 -34.09 17.07 -62.33
N LYS A 2 -33.28 16.96 -61.27
CA LYS A 2 -32.29 15.90 -60.99
C LYS A 2 -31.61 16.25 -59.66
N SER A 3 -32.24 15.84 -58.57
CA SER A 3 -31.71 15.93 -57.21
C SER A 3 -30.66 14.83 -57.03
N LYS A 4 -29.45 15.21 -56.61
CA LYS A 4 -28.40 14.29 -56.18
C LYS A 4 -28.58 14.03 -54.68
N LEU A 5 -28.84 12.77 -54.35
CA LEU A 5 -28.85 12.25 -52.99
C LEU A 5 -27.40 12.24 -52.46
N ALA A 6 -27.10 13.04 -51.43
CA ALA A 6 -25.85 12.96 -50.68
C ALA A 6 -26.10 12.14 -49.41
N MET A 7 -25.47 10.98 -49.33
CA MET A 7 -25.53 10.07 -48.18
C MET A 7 -24.40 10.47 -47.21
N SER A 8 -24.77 11.07 -46.07
CA SER A 8 -23.83 11.42 -45.00
C SER A 8 -23.45 10.17 -44.21
N LEU A 9 -22.19 9.74 -44.32
CA LEU A 9 -21.59 8.74 -43.46
C LEU A 9 -21.18 9.39 -42.13
N ALA A 10 -21.85 9.02 -41.04
CA ALA A 10 -21.43 9.37 -39.69
C ALA A 10 -20.23 8.49 -39.28
N ILE A 11 -19.05 9.10 -39.18
CA ILE A 11 -17.87 8.45 -38.60
C ILE A 11 -17.96 8.61 -37.08
N ILE A 12 -18.25 7.50 -36.41
CA ILE A 12 -18.18 7.36 -34.95
C ILE A 12 -16.70 7.37 -34.57
N GLY A 13 -16.25 8.46 -33.95
CA GLY A 13 -14.89 8.58 -33.42
C GLY A 13 -14.69 7.66 -32.22
N LEU A 14 -14.02 6.53 -32.43
CA LEU A 14 -13.37 5.77 -31.37
C LEU A 14 -12.13 6.54 -30.93
N GLY A 15 -12.20 7.14 -29.73
CA GLY A 15 -11.05 7.73 -29.06
C GLY A 15 -10.02 6.65 -28.72
N TYR A 16 -9.00 6.50 -29.55
CA TYR A 16 -7.76 5.82 -29.18
C TYR A 16 -6.93 6.82 -28.36
N ALA A 17 -6.72 6.50 -27.08
CA ALA A 17 -5.64 7.10 -26.33
C ALA A 17 -4.32 6.74 -27.03
N CYS A 18 -3.64 7.74 -27.58
CA CYS A 18 -2.39 7.55 -28.28
C CYS A 18 -1.28 7.29 -27.23
N ALA A 19 -1.10 6.03 -26.83
CA ALA A 19 0.11 5.61 -26.15
C ALA A 19 1.29 5.90 -27.09
N ALA A 20 2.20 6.78 -26.68
CA ALA A 20 3.45 7.00 -27.39
C ALA A 20 4.19 5.66 -27.45
N LYS A 21 4.27 5.03 -28.63
CA LYS A 21 5.01 3.78 -28.81
C LYS A 21 6.50 4.08 -28.82
N ALA A 22 7.24 3.52 -27.86
CA ALA A 22 8.69 3.40 -27.96
C ALA A 22 9.05 2.62 -29.23
N THR A 23 10.10 3.01 -29.95
CA THR A 23 10.65 2.20 -31.05
C THR A 23 11.60 1.13 -30.52
N TRP A 24 12.10 1.30 -29.29
CA TRP A 24 12.86 0.27 -28.61
C TRP A 24 11.97 -0.96 -28.38
N ASP A 25 12.48 -2.14 -28.76
CA ASP A 25 11.84 -3.42 -28.44
C ASP A 25 11.60 -3.50 -26.93
N GLU A 26 10.37 -3.86 -26.53
CA GLU A 26 9.91 -3.87 -25.14
C GLU A 26 10.84 -4.66 -24.23
N LYS A 27 11.54 -5.68 -24.73
CA LYS A 27 12.50 -6.45 -23.94
C LYS A 27 13.69 -5.64 -23.39
N PHE A 28 13.96 -4.44 -23.91
CA PHE A 28 15.05 -3.58 -23.46
C PHE A 28 14.67 -2.65 -22.30
N TRP A 29 13.38 -2.39 -22.08
CA TRP A 29 12.92 -1.47 -21.04
C TRP A 29 11.79 -2.03 -20.16
N ASN A 30 11.10 -3.08 -20.60
CA ASN A 30 10.10 -3.84 -19.84
C ASN A 30 10.13 -5.34 -20.19
N PRO A 31 11.20 -6.08 -19.82
CA PRO A 31 11.35 -7.51 -20.15
C PRO A 31 10.29 -8.44 -19.58
N LYS A 32 9.45 -7.98 -18.63
CA LYS A 32 8.39 -8.77 -17.98
C LYS A 32 7.10 -7.97 -17.91
N PRO A 33 6.47 -7.63 -19.05
CA PRO A 33 5.35 -6.69 -19.07
C PRO A 33 4.15 -7.18 -18.25
N LEU A 34 3.49 -6.25 -17.58
CA LEU A 34 2.23 -6.46 -16.86
C LEU A 34 1.17 -5.51 -17.43
N ALA A 35 -0.10 -5.95 -17.44
CA ALA A 35 -1.18 -5.23 -18.09
C ALA A 35 -1.45 -3.81 -17.53
N ASP A 36 -1.09 -3.60 -16.26
CA ASP A 36 -1.27 -2.35 -15.51
C ASP A 36 0.04 -1.56 -15.33
N ASP A 37 1.09 -1.87 -16.09
CA ASP A 37 2.31 -1.05 -16.13
C ASP A 37 1.99 0.37 -16.63
N VAL A 38 2.54 1.38 -15.95
CA VAL A 38 2.50 2.77 -16.41
C VAL A 38 3.78 3.07 -17.16
N ILE A 39 3.67 3.42 -18.44
CA ILE A 39 4.83 3.63 -19.32
C ILE A 39 5.06 5.12 -19.52
N LEU A 40 6.24 5.60 -19.15
CA LEU A 40 6.69 6.94 -19.50
C LEU A 40 7.64 6.87 -20.70
N PRO A 41 7.42 7.70 -21.73
CA PRO A 41 8.33 7.80 -22.87
C PRO A 41 9.66 8.43 -22.45
N MET A 42 10.72 8.15 -23.20
CA MET A 42 12.05 8.74 -23.02
C MET A 42 12.60 9.28 -24.35
N PRO A 43 13.66 10.09 -24.33
CA PRO A 43 14.38 10.46 -25.56
C PRO A 43 14.77 9.24 -26.39
N CYS A 44 15.05 9.48 -27.67
CA CYS A 44 15.52 8.43 -28.60
C CYS A 44 14.52 7.28 -28.75
N ASP A 45 13.23 7.58 -28.56
CA ASP A 45 12.11 6.64 -28.60
C ASP A 45 12.23 5.45 -27.62
N GLY A 46 12.95 5.66 -26.52
CA GLY A 46 12.98 4.73 -25.39
C GLY A 46 11.76 4.86 -24.48
N ALA A 47 11.74 4.06 -23.42
CA ALA A 47 10.70 4.13 -22.40
C ALA A 47 11.19 3.63 -21.04
N MET A 48 10.41 3.91 -20.00
CA MET A 48 10.57 3.38 -18.65
C MET A 48 9.21 2.90 -18.13
N ALA A 49 9.17 1.67 -17.63
CA ALA A 49 7.99 1.09 -17.01
C ALA A 49 7.95 1.38 -15.50
N PHE A 50 6.75 1.68 -15.00
CA PHE A 50 6.49 1.95 -13.59
C PHE A 50 5.36 1.05 -13.07
N ARG A 51 5.44 0.71 -11.79
CA ARG A 51 4.39 0.03 -11.04
C ARG A 51 3.71 1.00 -10.10
N LYS A 52 2.42 0.80 -9.93
CA LYS A 52 1.64 1.53 -8.95
C LYS A 52 1.86 0.98 -7.55
N VAL A 53 2.13 1.86 -6.59
CA VAL A 53 2.15 1.54 -5.16
C VAL A 53 0.96 2.24 -4.49
N ALA A 54 -0.09 1.47 -4.21
CA ALA A 54 -1.35 1.97 -3.66
C ALA A 54 -1.31 2.16 -2.14
N ILE A 55 -2.03 3.17 -1.66
CA ILE A 55 -2.19 3.58 -0.26
C ILE A 55 -3.68 3.82 -0.03
N PRO A 56 -4.28 3.27 1.05
CA PRO A 56 -5.71 3.06 1.06
C PRO A 56 -6.51 4.26 1.60
N LEU A 57 -5.88 5.44 1.63
CA LEU A 57 -6.38 6.68 2.22
C LEU A 57 -6.34 7.79 1.18
N ASN A 58 -7.34 8.68 1.21
CA ASN A 58 -7.59 9.60 0.11
C ASN A 58 -7.39 11.07 0.46
N LYS A 59 -7.60 11.44 1.73
CA LYS A 59 -7.54 12.85 2.11
C LYS A 59 -6.10 13.37 2.24
N PRO A 60 -5.86 14.66 2.02
CA PRO A 60 -4.51 15.25 2.05
C PRO A 60 -3.72 15.07 3.34
N LEU A 61 -4.37 15.06 4.52
CA LEU A 61 -3.70 14.83 5.81
C LEU A 61 -3.90 13.41 6.36
N GLU A 62 -4.57 12.52 5.62
CA GLU A 62 -4.62 11.11 5.99
C GLU A 62 -3.33 10.41 5.54
N ASP A 63 -2.74 9.64 6.44
CA ASP A 63 -1.60 8.78 6.17
C ASP A 63 -1.80 7.37 6.75
N TYR A 64 -1.09 6.42 6.15
CA TYR A 64 -1.19 5.02 6.51
C TYR A 64 -0.01 4.67 7.41
N ASN A 65 -0.32 4.33 8.67
CA ASN A 65 0.69 3.90 9.63
C ASN A 65 1.25 2.52 9.25
N ILE A 66 2.58 2.43 9.27
CA ILE A 66 3.37 1.24 8.97
C ILE A 66 4.53 1.12 9.95
N THR A 67 4.98 -0.10 10.22
CA THR A 67 6.21 -0.32 10.98
C THR A 67 7.32 -0.77 10.04
N LEU A 68 8.29 0.11 9.82
CA LEU A 68 9.51 -0.18 9.04
C LEU A 68 10.64 -0.67 9.93
N GLY A 69 11.73 -1.14 9.33
CA GLY A 69 12.85 -1.74 10.04
C GLY A 69 12.58 -3.18 10.51
N GLN A 70 13.50 -3.70 11.31
CA GLN A 70 13.43 -5.05 11.87
C GLN A 70 13.98 -5.03 13.31
N GLU A 71 13.43 -5.88 14.17
CA GLU A 71 14.00 -6.14 15.50
C GLU A 71 15.30 -6.93 15.38
N GLY A 72 16.35 -6.50 16.07
CA GLY A 72 17.60 -7.26 16.15
C GLY A 72 18.70 -6.50 16.87
N ASP A 73 19.43 -7.21 17.72
CA ASP A 73 20.42 -6.60 18.62
C ASP A 73 21.67 -6.10 17.86
N ASP A 74 22.08 -6.79 16.80
CA ASP A 74 23.33 -6.51 16.08
C ASP A 74 23.28 -5.21 15.25
N TRP A 75 22.09 -4.81 14.79
CA TRP A 75 21.89 -3.70 13.87
C TRP A 75 20.84 -2.69 14.33
N GLY A 76 20.41 -2.73 15.60
CA GLY A 76 19.35 -1.85 16.10
C GLY A 76 19.64 -0.35 15.87
N TYR A 77 20.89 0.08 16.04
CA TYR A 77 21.29 1.47 15.78
C TYR A 77 21.14 1.92 14.30
N VAL A 78 20.97 0.99 13.36
CA VAL A 78 20.76 1.26 11.93
C VAL A 78 19.34 0.92 11.49
N GLU A 79 18.82 -0.23 11.93
CA GLU A 79 17.65 -0.89 11.32
C GLU A 79 16.50 -1.18 12.28
N GLN A 80 16.62 -0.83 13.57
CA GLN A 80 15.56 -0.98 14.56
C GLN A 80 14.20 -0.57 14.02
N SER A 81 13.18 -1.35 14.39
CA SER A 81 11.82 -1.04 13.97
C SER A 81 11.39 0.34 14.47
N ARG A 82 10.68 1.07 13.61
CA ARG A 82 10.10 2.37 13.95
C ARG A 82 8.72 2.52 13.31
N GLN A 83 7.84 3.27 13.98
CA GLN A 83 6.57 3.67 13.41
C GLN A 83 6.83 4.74 12.35
N GLU A 84 6.20 4.60 11.20
CA GLU A 84 6.31 5.49 10.05
C GLU A 84 4.94 5.67 9.41
N HIS A 85 4.80 6.72 8.62
CA HIS A 85 3.55 7.05 7.97
C HIS A 85 3.79 7.25 6.48
N ILE A 86 2.86 6.77 5.66
CA ILE A 86 2.95 6.89 4.21
C ILE A 86 1.64 7.39 3.60
N ALA A 87 1.74 8.35 2.68
CA ALA A 87 0.62 8.91 1.94
C ALA A 87 0.87 8.86 0.42
N GLY A 88 -0.20 8.73 -0.37
CA GLY A 88 -0.09 8.64 -1.83
C GLY A 88 -0.10 10.00 -2.51
N SER A 89 0.55 10.06 -3.68
CA SER A 89 0.63 11.30 -4.48
C SER A 89 -0.61 11.52 -5.33
N PHE A 90 -1.03 10.56 -6.13
CA PHE A 90 -2.10 10.70 -7.12
C PHE A 90 -3.37 10.00 -6.64
N PRO A 91 -4.57 10.55 -6.91
CA PRO A 91 -5.82 9.92 -6.52
C PRO A 91 -6.10 8.64 -7.34
N GLU A 92 -6.62 7.61 -6.69
CA GLU A 92 -7.17 6.45 -7.39
C GLU A 92 -8.49 6.79 -8.09
N LYS A 93 -8.76 6.11 -9.20
CA LYS A 93 -10.05 6.23 -9.89
C LYS A 93 -11.18 5.80 -8.94
N GLY A 94 -12.18 6.67 -8.78
CA GLY A 94 -13.33 6.43 -7.91
C GLY A 94 -13.08 6.73 -6.43
N GLY A 95 -12.02 7.47 -6.07
CA GLY A 95 -11.77 7.95 -4.71
C GLY A 95 -11.34 6.84 -3.73
N LYS A 96 -10.83 5.72 -4.25
CA LYS A 96 -10.43 4.53 -3.49
C LYS A 96 -8.97 4.60 -3.06
N GLY A 97 -8.59 5.67 -2.38
CA GLY A 97 -7.22 5.90 -1.92
C GLY A 97 -6.35 6.66 -2.93
N ARG A 98 -5.05 6.61 -2.70
CA ARG A 98 -4.03 7.30 -3.50
C ARG A 98 -2.88 6.35 -3.85
N TYR A 99 -2.00 6.78 -4.73
CA TYR A 99 -0.81 6.01 -5.09
C TYR A 99 0.36 6.91 -5.44
N TYR A 100 1.57 6.34 -5.41
CA TYR A 100 2.71 6.87 -6.16
C TYR A 100 3.16 5.81 -7.16
N LEU A 101 3.97 6.19 -8.14
CA LEU A 101 4.56 5.23 -9.07
C LEU A 101 6.02 5.02 -8.74
N MET A 102 6.49 3.79 -8.84
CA MET A 102 7.89 3.42 -8.69
C MET A 102 8.37 2.73 -9.95
N ALA A 103 9.55 3.08 -10.44
CA ALA A 103 10.14 2.45 -11.62
C ALA A 103 10.24 0.94 -11.37
N LYS A 104 9.82 0.16 -12.36
CA LYS A 104 9.67 -1.30 -12.25
C LYS A 104 11.01 -2.02 -12.12
N TYR A 105 12.05 -1.44 -12.70
CA TYR A 105 13.42 -1.92 -12.69
C TYR A 105 14.35 -0.80 -12.17
N GLU A 106 15.57 -1.18 -11.81
CA GLU A 106 16.67 -0.22 -11.66
C GLU A 106 16.86 0.55 -12.98
N LEU A 107 17.29 1.80 -12.90
CA LEU A 107 17.64 2.62 -14.06
C LEU A 107 18.71 1.89 -14.88
N SER A 108 18.44 1.58 -16.14
CA SER A 108 19.42 0.92 -17.01
C SER A 108 20.41 1.90 -17.64
N ASP A 109 21.58 1.39 -18.05
CA ASP A 109 22.57 2.19 -18.77
C ASP A 109 22.05 2.75 -20.12
N LEU A 110 21.19 2.01 -20.84
CA LEU A 110 20.50 2.51 -22.04
C LEU A 110 19.66 3.76 -21.73
N GLN A 111 18.83 3.69 -20.69
CA GLN A 111 17.95 4.77 -20.28
C GLN A 111 18.76 5.99 -19.81
N TYR A 112 19.86 5.77 -19.10
CA TYR A 112 20.78 6.83 -18.71
C TYR A 112 21.38 7.55 -19.93
N ARG A 113 22.00 6.81 -20.86
CA ARG A 113 22.62 7.39 -22.06
C ARG A 113 21.64 8.09 -22.99
N ALA A 114 20.40 7.59 -23.11
CA ALA A 114 19.36 8.24 -23.91
C ALA A 114 19.05 9.66 -23.41
N LEU A 115 18.98 9.85 -22.09
CA LEU A 115 18.75 11.17 -21.48
C LEU A 115 19.97 12.09 -21.51
N SER A 116 21.17 11.53 -21.51
CA SER A 116 22.42 12.28 -21.70
C SER A 116 22.63 12.77 -23.15
N GLY A 117 21.74 12.43 -24.09
CA GLY A 117 21.76 12.91 -25.47
C GLY A 117 22.52 12.02 -26.46
N GLU A 118 22.98 10.84 -26.05
CA GLU A 118 23.83 9.97 -26.89
C GLU A 118 23.04 9.03 -27.82
N CYS A 119 21.71 8.93 -27.68
CA CYS A 119 20.83 8.00 -28.41
C CYS A 119 21.47 6.64 -28.75
N PRO A 120 21.68 5.79 -27.72
CA PRO A 120 22.47 4.58 -27.87
C PRO A 120 21.80 3.54 -28.76
N THR A 121 22.61 2.78 -29.50
CA THR A 121 22.14 1.54 -30.14
C THR A 121 21.74 0.53 -29.08
N MET A 122 20.58 -0.11 -29.27
CA MET A 122 20.07 -1.12 -28.34
C MET A 122 20.98 -2.35 -28.32
N ASP A 123 21.48 -2.68 -27.14
CA ASP A 123 22.21 -3.91 -26.89
C ASP A 123 21.81 -4.49 -25.53
N MET A 124 22.04 -5.80 -25.34
CA MET A 124 21.65 -6.48 -24.11
C MET A 124 22.47 -6.03 -22.89
N LYS A 125 23.72 -5.58 -23.05
CA LYS A 125 24.54 -5.12 -21.92
C LYS A 125 24.05 -3.79 -21.39
N GLY A 126 23.49 -2.94 -22.23
CA GLY A 126 22.92 -1.66 -21.84
C GLY A 126 21.66 -1.79 -20.96
N ARG A 127 21.10 -2.99 -20.80
CA ARG A 127 20.07 -3.29 -19.79
C ARG A 127 20.62 -3.47 -18.37
N LEU A 128 21.94 -3.55 -18.19
CA LEU A 128 22.53 -3.58 -16.86
C LEU A 128 22.15 -2.30 -16.09
N PRO A 129 21.92 -2.37 -14.77
CA PRO A 129 21.72 -1.21 -13.94
C PRO A 129 22.84 -0.19 -14.14
N LYS A 130 22.47 1.09 -14.21
CA LYS A 130 23.41 2.19 -14.22
C LYS A 130 23.98 2.35 -12.82
N VAL A 131 25.21 1.90 -12.67
CA VAL A 131 26.06 2.06 -11.48
C VAL A 131 27.20 3.01 -11.79
N SER A 132 28.07 3.27 -10.80
CA SER A 132 29.24 4.15 -10.94
C SER A 132 28.86 5.58 -11.31
N ILE A 133 27.76 6.06 -10.72
CA ILE A 133 27.33 7.45 -10.73
C ILE A 133 27.22 7.94 -9.29
N GLY A 134 27.32 9.25 -9.08
CA GLY A 134 27.14 9.86 -7.77
C GLY A 134 25.68 10.15 -7.44
N TRP A 135 25.42 10.60 -6.22
CA TRP A 135 24.07 10.98 -5.81
C TRP A 135 23.60 12.26 -6.53
N MET A 136 24.50 13.22 -6.80
CA MET A 136 24.12 14.43 -7.54
C MET A 136 23.87 14.09 -9.01
N ASP A 137 24.65 13.20 -9.62
CA ASP A 137 24.37 12.68 -10.96
C ASP A 137 22.97 12.06 -11.05
N ALA A 138 22.56 11.28 -10.04
CA ALA A 138 21.23 10.67 -9.99
C ALA A 138 20.11 11.73 -9.93
N MET A 139 20.31 12.79 -9.14
CA MET A 139 19.38 13.92 -9.07
C MET A 139 19.36 14.75 -10.36
N VAL A 140 20.51 14.94 -11.00
CA VAL A 140 20.62 15.59 -12.32
C VAL A 140 19.86 14.78 -13.37
N PHE A 141 20.00 13.46 -13.37
CA PHE A 141 19.25 12.58 -14.26
C PHE A 141 17.73 12.72 -14.06
N ALA A 142 17.26 12.68 -12.80
CA ALA A 142 15.84 12.87 -12.50
C ALA A 142 15.33 14.24 -12.99
N ASN A 143 16.12 15.30 -12.78
CA ASN A 143 15.80 16.65 -13.28
C ASN A 143 15.74 16.71 -14.81
N GLN A 144 16.74 16.17 -15.51
CA GLN A 144 16.76 16.12 -16.98
C GLN A 144 15.53 15.39 -17.52
N TYR A 145 15.15 14.27 -16.90
CA TYR A 145 13.97 13.52 -17.31
C TYR A 145 12.68 14.31 -17.10
N ASN A 146 12.53 14.97 -15.95
CA ASN A 146 11.41 15.88 -15.69
C ASN A 146 11.29 16.99 -16.73
N LEU A 147 12.40 17.68 -17.03
CA LEU A 147 12.43 18.77 -18.00
C LEU A 147 12.08 18.28 -19.41
N TRP A 148 12.61 17.13 -19.82
CA TRP A 148 12.29 16.52 -21.11
C TRP A 148 10.81 16.12 -21.20
N LEU A 149 10.27 15.44 -20.19
CA LEU A 149 8.85 15.06 -20.16
C LEU A 149 7.95 16.28 -20.26
N ARG A 150 8.24 17.36 -19.51
CA ARG A 150 7.45 18.59 -19.56
C ARG A 150 7.51 19.28 -20.92
N LYS A 151 8.65 19.21 -21.61
CA LYS A 151 8.83 19.80 -22.93
C LYS A 151 8.17 18.98 -24.03
N GLU A 152 8.36 17.67 -24.03
CA GLU A 152 8.04 16.80 -25.18
C GLU A 152 6.78 15.94 -24.96
N LYS A 153 6.41 15.64 -23.71
CA LYS A 153 5.44 14.59 -23.35
C LYS A 153 4.65 14.93 -22.06
N LEU A 154 4.26 16.19 -21.87
CA LEU A 154 3.63 16.64 -20.62
C LEU A 154 2.38 15.82 -20.24
N SER A 155 1.56 15.47 -21.23
CA SER A 155 0.33 14.69 -21.05
C SER A 155 0.56 13.23 -20.65
N ALA A 156 1.81 12.73 -20.67
CA ALA A 156 2.14 11.41 -20.17
C ALA A 156 2.31 11.38 -18.63
N LEU A 157 2.51 12.55 -18.01
CA LEU A 157 2.61 12.64 -16.56
C LEU A 157 1.21 12.54 -15.93
N PRO A 158 1.03 11.73 -14.87
CA PRO A 158 -0.18 11.79 -14.06
C PRO A 158 -0.26 13.14 -13.33
N GLU A 159 -1.48 13.54 -13.02
CA GLU A 159 -1.78 14.83 -12.41
C GLU A 159 -2.42 14.66 -11.03
N ASP A 160 -2.17 15.62 -10.15
CA ASP A 160 -2.89 15.83 -8.89
C ASP A 160 -3.42 17.26 -8.89
N ASP A 161 -4.74 17.43 -8.82
CA ASP A 161 -5.45 18.71 -9.01
C ASP A 161 -5.02 19.51 -10.26
N GLY A 162 -4.80 18.82 -11.38
CA GLY A 162 -4.36 19.44 -12.64
C GLY A 162 -2.89 19.85 -12.66
N GLN A 163 -2.10 19.50 -11.63
CA GLN A 163 -0.64 19.67 -11.65
C GLN A 163 0.05 18.36 -12.03
N ALA A 164 0.82 18.40 -13.12
CA ALA A 164 1.64 17.28 -13.55
C ALA A 164 2.72 16.93 -12.51
N GLY A 165 2.81 15.64 -12.19
CA GLY A 165 3.78 15.08 -11.25
C GLY A 165 5.25 15.24 -11.69
N PHE A 166 6.17 14.78 -10.85
CA PHE A 166 7.60 14.85 -11.09
C PHE A 166 8.34 13.66 -10.50
N LEU A 167 9.46 13.32 -11.14
CA LEU A 167 10.34 12.23 -10.77
C LEU A 167 11.39 12.68 -9.75
N ARG A 168 11.71 11.81 -8.80
CA ARG A 168 12.85 11.95 -7.88
C ARG A 168 13.32 10.58 -7.41
N LEU A 169 14.41 10.55 -6.63
CA LEU A 169 14.76 9.37 -5.84
C LEU A 169 13.64 9.04 -4.85
N PRO A 170 13.40 7.76 -4.53
CA PRO A 170 12.46 7.35 -3.50
C PRO A 170 12.92 7.86 -2.13
N THR A 171 11.96 8.17 -1.25
CA THR A 171 12.29 8.24 0.17
C THR A 171 12.54 6.84 0.71
N GLU A 172 13.24 6.74 1.84
CA GLU A 172 13.46 5.45 2.50
C GLU A 172 12.12 4.76 2.85
N THR A 173 11.12 5.54 3.27
CA THR A 173 9.78 5.05 3.59
C THR A 173 9.04 4.52 2.37
N GLU A 174 9.06 5.25 1.25
CA GLU A 174 8.48 4.81 -0.03
C GLU A 174 9.16 3.54 -0.55
N TRP A 175 10.49 3.48 -0.43
CA TRP A 175 11.25 2.35 -0.92
C TRP A 175 10.97 1.08 -0.12
N GLU A 176 11.05 1.14 1.22
CA GLU A 176 10.87 -0.05 2.05
C GLU A 176 9.43 -0.56 2.04
N PHE A 177 8.45 0.36 2.03
CA PHE A 177 7.05 -0.02 1.87
C PHE A 177 6.83 -0.80 0.57
N ALA A 178 7.38 -0.29 -0.55
CA ALA A 178 7.29 -0.96 -1.84
C ALA A 178 8.08 -2.28 -1.88
N ALA A 179 9.30 -2.32 -1.33
CA ALA A 179 10.15 -3.50 -1.28
C ALA A 179 9.49 -4.67 -0.53
N ARG A 180 8.82 -4.38 0.59
CA ARG A 180 8.07 -5.36 1.40
C ARG A 180 6.78 -5.86 0.73
N GLY A 181 6.34 -5.24 -0.35
CA GLY A 181 5.13 -5.61 -1.09
C GLY A 181 3.91 -4.73 -0.80
N GLY A 182 4.06 -3.66 0.00
CA GLY A 182 3.02 -2.68 0.28
C GLY A 182 1.69 -3.29 0.73
N LEU A 183 0.58 -2.85 0.13
CA LEU A 183 -0.75 -3.41 0.42
C LEU A 183 -1.00 -4.81 -0.18
N ALA A 184 -0.13 -5.30 -1.07
CA ALA A 184 -0.31 -6.60 -1.70
C ALA A 184 0.00 -7.78 -0.77
N VAL A 185 0.58 -7.51 0.40
CA VAL A 185 0.91 -8.50 1.42
C VAL A 185 0.09 -8.32 2.70
N SER A 186 -0.01 -9.37 3.51
CA SER A 186 -0.57 -9.32 4.85
C SER A 186 0.35 -8.55 5.82
N PRO A 187 -0.16 -8.07 6.97
CA PRO A 187 0.68 -7.41 7.97
C PRO A 187 1.80 -8.31 8.51
N ALA A 188 1.57 -9.63 8.56
CA ALA A 188 2.57 -10.61 8.98
C ALA A 188 3.72 -10.70 7.96
N GLU A 189 3.39 -10.90 6.68
CA GLU A 189 4.38 -10.93 5.59
C GLU A 189 5.12 -9.59 5.45
N PHE A 190 4.43 -8.47 5.64
CA PHE A 190 5.05 -7.14 5.61
C PHE A 190 6.15 -6.99 6.68
N ARG A 191 5.95 -7.56 7.86
CA ARG A 191 6.89 -7.50 9.00
C ARG A 191 8.01 -8.53 8.92
N ASP A 192 7.92 -9.49 8.01
CA ASP A 192 8.94 -10.52 7.85
C ASP A 192 10.25 -9.93 7.29
N ARG A 193 11.34 -10.70 7.36
CA ARG A 193 12.69 -10.30 6.91
C ARG A 193 12.73 -9.99 5.42
N HIS A 194 11.97 -10.76 4.64
CA HIS A 194 11.87 -10.67 3.19
C HIS A 194 10.40 -10.57 2.80
N PHE A 195 10.13 -9.99 1.62
CA PHE A 195 8.81 -10.18 1.00
C PHE A 195 8.60 -11.67 0.65
N PRO A 196 7.35 -12.13 0.40
CA PRO A 196 7.07 -13.53 0.09
C PRO A 196 7.85 -14.07 -1.12
N MET A 197 8.72 -15.07 -0.89
CA MET A 197 9.54 -15.73 -1.90
C MET A 197 9.36 -17.26 -1.83
N PRO A 198 8.24 -17.83 -2.34
CA PRO A 198 7.93 -19.25 -2.19
C PRO A 198 8.96 -20.22 -2.80
N GLU A 199 9.79 -19.74 -3.74
CA GLU A 199 10.87 -20.52 -4.37
C GLU A 199 12.25 -20.26 -3.76
N GLY A 200 12.29 -19.54 -2.63
CA GLY A 200 13.52 -19.12 -1.96
C GLY A 200 14.24 -17.97 -2.67
N LEU A 201 15.28 -17.44 -2.02
CA LEU A 201 15.97 -16.22 -2.46
C LEU A 201 16.51 -16.28 -3.90
N ASN A 202 17.01 -17.44 -4.35
CA ASN A 202 17.58 -17.62 -5.69
C ASN A 202 16.61 -17.29 -6.83
N GLY A 203 15.30 -17.41 -6.60
CA GLY A 203 14.29 -17.09 -7.60
C GLY A 203 13.99 -15.59 -7.74
N TYR A 204 14.46 -14.76 -6.80
CA TYR A 204 14.00 -13.38 -6.62
C TYR A 204 15.14 -12.35 -6.44
N VAL A 205 16.30 -12.77 -5.93
CA VAL A 205 17.37 -11.85 -5.49
C VAL A 205 18.73 -12.24 -6.06
N TRP A 206 19.42 -11.26 -6.64
CA TRP A 206 20.82 -11.38 -7.03
C TRP A 206 21.75 -10.99 -5.87
N PHE A 207 22.34 -11.98 -5.22
CA PHE A 207 23.26 -11.79 -4.08
C PHE A 207 24.64 -12.39 -4.36
N ALA A 208 25.59 -12.17 -3.46
CA ALA A 208 26.97 -12.64 -3.62
C ALA A 208 27.09 -14.17 -3.56
N GLY A 209 27.92 -14.72 -4.44
CA GLY A 209 28.28 -16.14 -4.45
C GLY A 209 28.07 -16.80 -5.80
N ALA A 210 28.76 -17.92 -6.01
CA ALA A 210 28.77 -18.64 -7.29
C ALA A 210 27.39 -19.19 -7.71
N GLN A 211 26.49 -19.40 -6.75
CA GLN A 211 25.13 -19.91 -7.00
C GLN A 211 24.12 -18.82 -7.37
N SER A 212 24.50 -17.54 -7.29
CA SER A 212 23.66 -16.40 -7.64
C SER A 212 24.43 -15.47 -8.58
N ALA A 213 24.78 -14.25 -8.16
CA ALA A 213 25.33 -13.26 -9.07
C ALA A 213 26.80 -13.50 -9.49
N ASN A 214 27.51 -14.42 -8.83
CA ASN A 214 28.91 -14.79 -9.09
C ASN A 214 29.84 -13.55 -9.22
N GLY A 215 29.64 -12.57 -8.34
CA GLY A 215 30.44 -11.34 -8.28
C GLY A 215 30.21 -10.38 -9.46
N LYS A 216 29.11 -10.53 -10.21
CA LYS A 216 28.79 -9.70 -11.38
C LYS A 216 27.41 -9.08 -11.26
N LEU A 217 27.32 -7.83 -11.70
CA LEU A 217 26.06 -7.15 -11.95
C LEU A 217 25.25 -7.91 -13.01
N GLN A 218 23.94 -8.01 -12.82
CA GLN A 218 23.04 -8.81 -13.65
C GLN A 218 22.06 -7.94 -14.42
N LEU A 219 21.53 -8.49 -15.51
CA LEU A 219 20.49 -7.81 -16.30
C LEU A 219 19.21 -7.68 -15.48
N THR A 220 18.59 -6.51 -15.54
CA THR A 220 17.32 -6.25 -14.86
C THR A 220 16.20 -7.17 -15.34
N GLY A 221 15.33 -7.58 -14.43
CA GLY A 221 14.10 -8.32 -14.74
C GLY A 221 14.29 -9.78 -15.15
N LEU A 222 15.43 -10.39 -14.81
CA LEU A 222 15.66 -11.82 -15.05
C LEU A 222 15.01 -12.71 -13.99
N LEU A 223 15.01 -12.27 -12.73
CA LEU A 223 14.39 -12.97 -11.60
C LEU A 223 12.94 -12.53 -11.40
N LYS A 224 12.22 -13.23 -10.52
CA LYS A 224 10.80 -12.96 -10.21
C LYS A 224 10.65 -11.64 -9.45
N PRO A 225 9.55 -10.91 -9.68
CA PRO A 225 9.31 -9.66 -8.97
C PRO A 225 8.83 -9.92 -7.55
N ASN A 226 8.82 -8.86 -6.73
CA ASN A 226 8.06 -8.84 -5.49
C ASN A 226 6.53 -8.77 -5.77
N PRO A 227 5.66 -8.83 -4.74
CA PRO A 227 4.20 -8.82 -4.92
C PRO A 227 3.61 -7.60 -5.66
N LEU A 228 4.33 -6.49 -5.77
CA LEU A 228 3.91 -5.29 -6.53
C LEU A 228 4.33 -5.34 -8.01
N GLY A 229 5.07 -6.38 -8.42
CA GLY A 229 5.64 -6.48 -9.77
C GLY A 229 6.97 -5.72 -9.94
N LEU A 230 7.60 -5.30 -8.84
CA LEU A 230 8.92 -4.66 -8.86
C LEU A 230 10.02 -5.72 -8.91
N HIS A 231 10.97 -5.56 -9.83
CA HIS A 231 12.10 -6.47 -9.99
C HIS A 231 13.37 -5.90 -9.36
N ASP A 232 14.25 -6.80 -8.93
CA ASP A 232 15.59 -6.47 -8.44
C ASP A 232 15.59 -5.46 -7.28
N ILE A 233 14.48 -5.41 -6.51
CA ILE A 233 14.35 -4.51 -5.36
C ILE A 233 15.24 -4.95 -4.17
N LEU A 234 15.69 -6.20 -4.16
CA LEU A 234 16.73 -6.69 -3.27
C LEU A 234 17.84 -7.30 -4.10
N GLY A 235 19.09 -6.98 -3.78
CA GLY A 235 20.26 -7.42 -4.52
C GLY A 235 20.51 -6.63 -5.81
N ASN A 236 21.23 -7.24 -6.75
CA ASN A 236 21.69 -6.64 -8.01
C ASN A 236 22.48 -5.33 -7.81
N ALA A 237 21.86 -4.14 -7.88
CA ALA A 237 22.47 -2.90 -7.43
C ALA A 237 21.73 -2.34 -6.20
N ALA A 238 22.50 -1.88 -5.21
CA ALA A 238 21.94 -1.11 -4.11
C ALA A 238 21.38 0.21 -4.65
N GLU A 239 20.29 0.70 -4.06
CA GLU A 239 19.57 1.86 -4.60
C GLU A 239 19.74 3.10 -3.72
N MET A 240 20.06 4.24 -4.34
CA MET A 240 20.20 5.54 -3.65
C MET A 240 18.85 6.14 -3.28
N MET A 241 18.71 6.60 -2.04
CA MET A 241 17.50 7.24 -1.53
C MET A 241 17.61 8.76 -1.54
N PHE A 242 16.46 9.43 -1.43
CA PHE A 242 16.37 10.88 -1.29
C PHE A 242 16.77 11.38 0.10
N ASP A 243 16.65 10.52 1.12
CA ASP A 243 16.89 10.87 2.52
C ASP A 243 18.38 10.87 2.91
N PRO A 244 18.81 11.80 3.77
CA PRO A 244 20.08 11.67 4.45
C PRO A 244 20.04 10.53 5.48
N PHE A 245 21.15 9.83 5.63
CA PHE A 245 21.28 8.79 6.64
C PHE A 245 21.18 9.37 8.06
N ARG A 246 20.42 8.67 8.89
CA ARG A 246 20.28 8.93 10.32
C ARG A 246 20.30 7.60 11.05
N LEU A 247 21.04 7.55 12.15
CA LEU A 247 21.01 6.44 13.10
C LEU A 247 19.63 6.33 13.73
N ASN A 248 19.23 5.13 14.13
CA ASN A 248 18.11 4.92 15.02
C ASN A 248 18.52 5.25 16.46
N LYS A 249 17.67 6.00 17.14
CA LYS A 249 17.72 6.29 18.58
C LYS A 249 16.45 5.73 19.20
N LEU A 250 16.39 4.41 19.31
CA LEU A 250 15.24 3.65 19.79
C LEU A 250 13.99 3.89 18.92
N ASP A 251 13.06 4.71 19.40
CA ASP A 251 11.74 4.96 18.81
C ASP A 251 11.74 6.03 17.71
N ARG A 252 12.89 6.66 17.43
CA ARG A 252 13.02 7.72 16.43
C ARG A 252 14.37 7.73 15.75
N LEU A 253 14.48 8.50 14.67
CA LEU A 253 15.77 8.82 14.05
C LEU A 253 16.58 9.82 14.89
N HIS A 254 17.90 9.68 14.84
CA HIS A 254 18.87 10.58 15.43
C HIS A 254 18.86 11.95 14.73
N GLY A 255 19.22 13.00 15.48
CA GLY A 255 19.16 14.38 14.99
C GLY A 255 20.21 14.74 13.93
N LYS A 256 21.34 14.04 13.91
CA LYS A 256 22.41 14.24 12.91
C LYS A 256 22.03 13.59 11.59
N ALA A 257 21.92 14.41 10.53
CA ALA A 257 21.88 13.97 9.15
C ALA A 257 23.31 13.73 8.64
N GLY A 258 23.56 12.55 8.06
CA GLY A 258 24.84 12.14 7.51
C GLY A 258 24.90 12.22 5.99
N GLY A 259 25.55 11.22 5.38
CA GLY A 259 25.54 10.96 3.93
C GLY A 259 24.14 10.61 3.40
N TYR A 260 24.04 10.01 2.22
CA TYR A 260 22.76 9.52 1.71
C TYR A 260 22.53 8.06 2.08
N VAL A 261 21.27 7.65 2.16
CA VAL A 261 20.90 6.26 2.41
C VAL A 261 21.02 5.44 1.13
N VAL A 262 21.56 4.22 1.25
CA VAL A 262 21.48 3.17 0.23
C VAL A 262 20.69 1.97 0.75
N ARG A 263 19.86 1.34 -0.08
CA ARG A 263 18.95 0.24 0.33
C ARG A 263 19.12 -1.01 -0.56
N GLY A 264 18.62 -2.15 -0.04
CA GLY A 264 18.37 -3.37 -0.82
C GLY A 264 19.54 -4.34 -0.99
N GLY A 265 20.77 -3.87 -0.76
CA GLY A 265 21.98 -4.66 -1.02
C GLY A 265 22.27 -4.78 -2.52
N SER A 266 23.31 -5.52 -2.87
CA SER A 266 23.79 -5.64 -4.25
C SER A 266 24.22 -7.07 -4.58
N TYR A 267 24.69 -7.30 -5.80
CA TYR A 267 25.34 -8.54 -6.24
C TYR A 267 26.58 -8.91 -5.41
N MET A 268 27.09 -8.00 -4.56
CA MET A 268 28.19 -8.22 -3.62
C MET A 268 27.73 -8.48 -2.18
N THR A 269 26.44 -8.34 -1.87
CA THR A 269 25.91 -8.55 -0.53
C THR A 269 25.70 -10.05 -0.27
N PRO A 270 26.21 -10.61 0.85
CA PRO A 270 26.00 -12.01 1.20
C PRO A 270 24.50 -12.36 1.34
N GLN A 271 24.13 -13.59 0.99
CA GLN A 271 22.74 -14.07 1.09
C GLN A 271 22.13 -13.84 2.49
N ALA A 272 22.92 -14.08 3.54
CA ALA A 272 22.48 -13.92 4.93
C ALA A 272 22.13 -12.46 5.27
N ASP A 273 22.75 -11.49 4.61
CA ASP A 273 22.59 -10.07 4.90
C ASP A 273 21.44 -9.43 4.12
N ILE A 274 20.98 -10.06 3.03
CA ILE A 274 19.81 -9.60 2.29
C ILE A 274 18.60 -9.57 3.22
N ARG A 275 17.91 -8.43 3.28
CA ARG A 275 16.67 -8.19 4.04
C ARG A 275 16.06 -6.86 3.60
N SER A 276 14.75 -6.71 3.76
CA SER A 276 14.05 -5.46 3.40
C SER A 276 14.46 -4.26 4.25
N SER A 277 14.97 -4.49 5.47
CA SER A 277 15.49 -3.43 6.36
C SER A 277 16.93 -3.01 6.06
N LEU A 278 17.68 -3.71 5.20
CA LEU A 278 19.11 -3.47 4.96
C LEU A 278 19.38 -2.07 4.41
N ARG A 279 19.99 -1.22 5.21
CA ARG A 279 20.34 0.16 4.84
C ARG A 279 21.78 0.48 5.21
N GLY A 280 22.42 1.29 4.38
CA GLY A 280 23.77 1.79 4.59
C GLY A 280 23.84 3.31 4.45
N GLU A 281 24.95 3.87 4.92
CA GLU A 281 25.33 5.26 4.69
C GLU A 281 26.45 5.31 3.66
N GLU A 282 26.29 6.15 2.64
CA GLU A 282 27.35 6.48 1.70
C GLU A 282 27.62 8.00 1.72
N PRO A 283 28.89 8.46 1.72
CA PRO A 283 29.19 9.88 1.63
C PRO A 283 28.83 10.42 0.25
N TYR A 284 28.47 11.70 0.14
CA TYR A 284 28.23 12.35 -1.15
C TYR A 284 29.50 12.47 -2.01
N TYR A 285 30.66 12.60 -1.38
CA TYR A 285 31.94 12.89 -2.04
C TYR A 285 33.05 11.93 -1.61
N ALA A 286 33.93 11.61 -2.54
CA ALA A 286 35.15 10.84 -2.29
C ALA A 286 36.35 11.54 -2.98
N ASN A 287 37.38 11.85 -2.20
CA ASN A 287 38.55 12.61 -2.65
C ASN A 287 38.16 13.93 -3.35
N ALA A 288 38.42 14.07 -4.66
CA ALA A 288 38.19 15.27 -5.43
C ALA A 288 36.89 15.26 -6.26
N GLY A 289 35.99 14.30 -6.05
CA GLY A 289 34.75 14.17 -6.83
C GLY A 289 33.59 13.52 -6.05
N GLU A 290 32.51 13.20 -6.76
CA GLU A 290 31.39 12.46 -6.18
C GLU A 290 31.79 11.04 -5.79
N ASN A 291 31.20 10.54 -4.71
CA ASN A 291 31.35 9.14 -4.33
C ASN A 291 30.59 8.28 -5.33
N THR A 292 31.29 7.32 -5.95
CA THR A 292 30.69 6.39 -6.90
C THR A 292 31.12 4.97 -6.58
N THR A 293 30.21 4.01 -6.75
CA THR A 293 30.50 2.59 -6.51
C THR A 293 30.07 1.75 -7.71
N LYS A 294 30.67 0.57 -7.87
CA LYS A 294 30.30 -0.37 -8.94
C LYS A 294 29.01 -1.14 -8.66
N SER A 295 28.42 -0.95 -7.49
CA SER A 295 27.31 -1.74 -6.98
C SER A 295 26.12 -0.90 -6.54
N THR A 296 26.19 0.43 -6.65
CA THR A 296 25.09 1.35 -6.28
C THR A 296 24.55 2.03 -7.53
N GLY A 297 23.25 1.90 -7.74
CA GLY A 297 22.50 2.50 -8.83
C GLY A 297 21.29 3.27 -8.32
N VAL A 298 20.28 3.42 -9.19
CA VAL A 298 19.16 4.33 -8.97
C VAL A 298 17.85 3.66 -9.38
N ARG A 299 16.80 3.92 -8.62
CA ARG A 299 15.40 3.73 -9.02
C ARG A 299 14.67 5.05 -8.82
N LEU A 300 13.73 5.37 -9.69
CA LEU A 300 12.94 6.60 -9.59
C LEU A 300 11.53 6.32 -9.07
N VAL A 301 10.98 7.31 -8.38
CA VAL A 301 9.54 7.41 -8.10
C VAL A 301 8.97 8.63 -8.81
N LEU A 302 7.70 8.54 -9.21
CA LEU A 302 6.93 9.65 -9.74
C LEU A 302 5.85 10.02 -8.71
N VAL A 303 5.84 11.29 -8.31
CA VAL A 303 5.05 11.83 -7.20
C VAL A 303 4.45 13.20 -7.56
N SER A 304 3.61 13.75 -6.69
CA SER A 304 3.03 15.10 -6.81
C SER A 304 3.50 16.01 -5.67
N THR A 305 3.33 17.31 -5.84
CA THR A 305 3.49 18.29 -4.75
C THR A 305 2.30 18.20 -3.79
N THR A 306 2.51 18.48 -2.49
CA THR A 306 1.42 18.43 -1.50
C THR A 306 0.44 19.61 -1.60
N LEU A 307 0.95 20.82 -1.84
CA LEU A 307 0.15 22.05 -1.90
C LEU A 307 -0.20 22.41 -3.36
N THR A 308 -1.08 21.63 -3.96
CA THR A 308 -1.42 21.67 -5.40
C THR A 308 -2.35 22.82 -5.81
N SER A 309 -3.19 23.33 -4.92
CA SER A 309 -4.18 24.37 -5.27
C SER A 309 -4.62 25.16 -4.05
N ARG A 310 -5.29 26.29 -4.27
CA ARG A 310 -5.88 27.06 -3.16
C ARG A 310 -6.98 26.25 -2.47
N GLU A 311 -7.71 25.47 -3.23
CA GLU A 311 -8.75 24.56 -2.77
C GLU A 311 -8.14 23.46 -1.89
N ARG A 312 -7.03 22.85 -2.33
CA ARG A 312 -6.28 21.86 -1.54
C ARG A 312 -5.76 22.46 -0.24
N VAL A 313 -5.22 23.67 -0.25
CA VAL A 313 -4.75 24.36 0.97
C VAL A 313 -5.89 24.57 1.96
N LYS A 314 -7.07 25.00 1.48
CA LYS A 314 -8.27 25.15 2.33
C LYS A 314 -8.76 23.82 2.90
N GLU A 315 -8.69 22.75 2.11
CA GLU A 315 -9.01 21.39 2.57
C GLU A 315 -8.05 20.94 3.68
N ILE A 316 -6.75 21.07 3.47
CA ILE A 316 -5.70 20.77 4.46
C ILE A 316 -5.92 21.60 5.74
N GLU A 317 -6.20 22.90 5.62
CA GLU A 317 -6.45 23.75 6.78
C GLU A 317 -7.67 23.28 7.57
N LYS A 318 -8.77 22.94 6.87
CA LYS A 318 -9.99 22.42 7.49
C LYS A 318 -9.75 21.08 8.17
N GLU A 319 -9.01 20.17 7.53
CA GLU A 319 -8.63 18.89 8.12
C GLU A 319 -7.76 19.10 9.35
N TRP A 320 -6.70 19.90 9.24
CA TRP A 320 -5.80 20.22 10.34
C TRP A 320 -6.55 20.82 11.53
N GLN A 321 -7.50 21.73 11.29
CA GLN A 321 -8.34 22.31 12.34
C GLN A 321 -9.22 21.27 13.04
N SER A 322 -9.61 20.19 12.35
CA SER A 322 -10.42 19.11 12.91
C SER A 322 -9.63 18.01 13.62
N LEU A 323 -8.31 17.93 13.41
CA LEU A 323 -7.47 16.91 14.05
C LEU A 323 -7.49 17.05 15.57
N GLY A 324 -7.71 15.93 16.25
CA GLY A 324 -7.72 15.87 17.70
C GLY A 324 -8.87 16.59 18.39
N THR A 325 -9.86 17.15 17.66
CA THR A 325 -10.97 17.91 18.27
C THR A 325 -12.09 17.04 18.84
N GLY A 326 -11.87 15.73 19.00
CA GLY A 326 -12.80 14.81 19.65
C GLY A 326 -14.22 14.88 19.06
N LYS A 327 -14.42 14.40 17.83
CA LYS A 327 -15.78 14.13 17.37
C LYS A 327 -16.29 12.86 18.06
N LYS A 328 -17.03 13.01 19.15
CA LYS A 328 -18.06 12.03 19.52
C LYS A 328 -19.39 12.74 19.78
N GLU A 329 -20.31 12.53 18.86
CA GLU A 329 -21.70 12.34 19.21
C GLU A 329 -21.75 11.04 20.02
N THR A 330 -21.69 11.12 21.34
CA THR A 330 -22.07 9.99 22.20
C THR A 330 -23.59 9.82 22.17
N PRO A 331 -24.12 8.58 22.31
CA PRO A 331 -25.56 8.35 22.49
C PRO A 331 -26.14 9.03 23.75
N ALA A 332 -25.28 9.44 24.69
CA ALA A 332 -25.64 10.23 25.86
C ALA A 332 -24.95 11.61 25.77
N GLY A 333 -25.74 12.63 25.44
CA GLY A 333 -25.28 14.02 25.39
C GLY A 333 -24.81 14.53 26.76
N LYS A 334 -23.89 15.50 26.71
CA LYS A 334 -23.19 16.20 27.82
C LYS A 334 -21.84 15.60 28.23
N ALA A 335 -20.88 15.67 27.32
CA ALA A 335 -19.54 16.10 27.71
C ALA A 335 -19.24 17.36 26.88
N ASP A 336 -19.11 18.52 27.53
CA ASP A 336 -18.59 19.71 26.85
C ASP A 336 -17.23 19.36 26.27
N ASP A 337 -17.03 19.69 24.99
CA ASP A 337 -15.75 19.52 24.29
C ASP A 337 -14.64 20.19 25.11
N SER A 338 -13.81 19.38 25.76
CA SER A 338 -12.74 19.86 26.64
C SER A 338 -11.82 20.87 25.94
N LEU A 339 -11.68 20.79 24.61
CA LEU A 339 -10.91 21.75 23.83
C LEU A 339 -11.66 23.06 23.59
N LYS A 340 -12.99 23.03 23.40
CA LYS A 340 -13.80 24.27 23.39
C LYS A 340 -13.78 24.97 24.73
N ASN A 341 -13.89 24.23 25.83
CA ASN A 341 -13.77 24.78 27.17
C ASN A 341 -12.38 25.41 27.39
N LEU A 342 -11.32 24.70 27.00
CA LEU A 342 -9.95 25.20 27.11
C LEU A 342 -9.71 26.45 26.24
N ASN A 343 -10.28 26.51 25.03
CA ASN A 343 -10.26 27.71 24.18
C ASN A 343 -10.99 28.89 24.85
N ALA A 344 -12.16 28.65 25.45
CA ALA A 344 -12.93 29.68 26.16
C ALA A 344 -12.22 30.20 27.40
N ILE A 345 -11.46 29.34 28.10
CA ILE A 345 -10.61 29.73 29.23
C ILE A 345 -9.42 30.56 28.72
N SER A 346 -8.69 30.06 27.71
CA SER A 346 -7.52 30.73 27.11
C SER A 346 -7.86 32.15 26.62
N ALA A 347 -9.05 32.33 26.01
CA ALA A 347 -9.50 33.64 25.53
C ALA A 347 -9.72 34.70 26.65
N LYS A 348 -9.93 34.26 27.90
CA LYS A 348 -10.14 35.15 29.06
C LYS A 348 -8.85 35.42 29.84
N VAL A 349 -7.77 34.70 29.55
CA VAL A 349 -6.49 34.84 30.24
C VAL A 349 -5.72 36.03 29.66
N GLN A 350 -5.33 36.96 30.53
CA GLN A 350 -4.49 38.11 30.17
C GLN A 350 -2.99 37.84 30.38
N ASP A 351 -2.65 36.82 31.17
CA ASP A 351 -1.26 36.44 31.42
C ASP A 351 -0.68 35.67 30.23
N ASP A 352 0.35 36.23 29.60
CA ASP A 352 0.98 35.67 28.40
C ASP A 352 1.67 34.31 28.65
N ALA A 353 2.23 34.10 29.85
CA ALA A 353 2.88 32.84 30.20
C ALA A 353 1.85 31.72 30.40
N LEU A 354 0.74 32.02 31.09
CA LEU A 354 -0.37 31.09 31.26
C LEU A 354 -1.06 30.80 29.92
N LYS A 355 -1.22 31.81 29.06
CA LYS A 355 -1.73 31.62 27.70
C LYS A 355 -0.85 30.65 26.90
N LYS A 356 0.48 30.80 26.97
CA LYS A 356 1.42 29.87 26.32
C LYS A 356 1.32 28.45 26.87
N GLN A 357 1.16 28.29 28.20
CA GLN A 357 0.95 26.98 28.83
C GLN A 357 -0.36 26.32 28.39
N LEU A 358 -1.45 27.09 28.33
CA LEU A 358 -2.75 26.59 27.84
C LEU A 358 -2.68 26.20 26.36
N GLU A 359 -1.96 26.96 25.53
CA GLU A 359 -1.73 26.62 24.13
C GLU A 359 -0.90 25.34 23.95
N GLN A 360 0.13 25.14 24.79
CA GLN A 360 0.90 23.89 24.81
C GLN A 360 0.01 22.70 25.21
N LEU A 361 -0.74 22.83 26.30
CA LEU A 361 -1.67 21.80 26.76
C LEU A 361 -2.73 21.48 25.70
N ARG A 362 -3.24 22.49 24.99
CA ARG A 362 -4.14 22.30 23.84
C ARG A 362 -3.49 21.45 22.76
N GLY A 363 -2.24 21.73 22.40
CA GLY A 363 -1.48 20.95 21.43
C GLY A 363 -1.32 19.49 21.85
N GLU A 364 -0.93 19.25 23.09
CA GLU A 364 -0.77 17.91 23.66
C GLU A 364 -2.10 17.13 23.68
N LEU A 365 -3.20 17.76 24.10
CA LEU A 365 -4.53 17.14 24.10
C LEU A 365 -5.00 16.78 22.69
N ARG A 366 -4.75 17.65 21.70
CA ARG A 366 -5.09 17.37 20.30
C ARG A 366 -4.26 16.21 19.75
N ALA A 367 -2.95 16.19 20.00
CA ALA A 367 -2.07 15.09 19.58
C ALA A 367 -2.50 13.75 20.20
N ASN A 368 -2.79 13.74 21.51
CA ASN A 368 -3.27 12.53 22.20
C ASN A 368 -4.65 12.07 21.68
N SER A 369 -5.57 12.99 21.41
CA SER A 369 -6.85 12.64 20.79
C SER A 369 -6.70 12.08 19.39
N GLN A 370 -5.80 12.65 18.58
CA GLN A 370 -5.50 12.16 17.24
C GLN A 370 -4.96 10.71 17.29
N LEU A 371 -3.98 10.44 18.16
CA LEU A 371 -3.44 9.10 18.33
C LEU A 371 -4.51 8.08 18.75
N ARG A 372 -5.44 8.46 19.63
CA ARG A 372 -6.57 7.60 20.00
C ARG A 372 -7.51 7.33 18.81
N ASP A 373 -7.76 8.35 17.98
CA ASP A 373 -8.61 8.20 16.80
C ASP A 373 -7.99 7.24 15.78
N GLU A 374 -6.68 7.31 15.57
CA GLU A 374 -5.94 6.38 14.70
C GLU A 374 -5.96 4.93 15.24
N GLN A 375 -5.72 4.75 16.54
CA GLN A 375 -5.81 3.43 17.19
C GLN A 375 -7.21 2.83 17.09
N ARG A 376 -8.24 3.66 17.30
CA ARG A 376 -9.65 3.27 17.14
C ARG A 376 -9.94 2.82 15.71
N ASP A 377 -9.53 3.61 14.73
CA ASP A 377 -9.78 3.30 13.33
C ASP A 377 -9.07 2.00 12.91
N GLN A 378 -7.86 1.75 13.43
CA GLN A 378 -7.16 0.48 13.25
C GLN A 378 -7.88 -0.71 13.90
N ALA A 379 -8.45 -0.54 15.10
CA ALA A 379 -9.24 -1.57 15.77
C ALA A 379 -10.52 -1.89 14.97
N ILE A 380 -11.20 -0.87 14.45
CA ILE A 380 -12.38 -1.04 13.58
C ILE A 380 -11.99 -1.85 12.33
N ARG A 381 -10.92 -1.48 11.63
CA ARG A 381 -10.46 -2.21 10.43
C ARG A 381 -10.15 -3.68 10.74
N THR A 382 -9.53 -3.95 11.87
CA THR A 382 -9.18 -5.33 12.29
C THR A 382 -10.43 -6.15 12.60
N SER A 383 -11.40 -5.56 13.29
CA SER A 383 -12.66 -6.25 13.61
C SER A 383 -13.55 -6.44 12.37
N LEU A 384 -13.56 -5.50 11.42
CA LEU A 384 -14.18 -5.69 10.10
C LEU A 384 -13.58 -6.88 9.33
N GLN A 385 -12.25 -7.02 9.34
CA GLN A 385 -11.56 -8.15 8.71
C GLN A 385 -11.92 -9.48 9.39
N LEU A 386 -11.97 -9.50 10.73
CA LEU A 386 -12.41 -10.66 11.49
C LEU A 386 -13.87 -11.02 11.17
N GLY A 387 -14.78 -10.05 11.15
CA GLY A 387 -16.19 -10.25 10.82
C GLY A 387 -16.40 -10.83 9.43
N ALA A 388 -15.66 -10.35 8.43
CA ALA A 388 -15.67 -10.90 7.07
C ALA A 388 -15.18 -12.37 7.05
N PHE A 389 -14.10 -12.68 7.78
CA PHE A 389 -13.59 -14.05 7.91
C PHE A 389 -14.57 -14.99 8.64
N LEU A 390 -15.19 -14.53 9.73
CA LEU A 390 -16.19 -15.31 10.45
C LEU A 390 -17.40 -15.59 9.55
N CYS A 391 -17.80 -14.65 8.70
CA CYS A 391 -18.86 -14.86 7.72
C CYS A 391 -18.49 -15.94 6.69
N THR A 392 -17.22 -16.03 6.25
CA THR A 392 -16.79 -17.13 5.37
C THR A 392 -16.87 -18.46 6.09
N LYS A 393 -16.43 -18.51 7.35
CA LYS A 393 -16.48 -19.73 8.15
C LYS A 393 -17.92 -20.18 8.43
N MET A 394 -18.83 -19.25 8.70
CA MET A 394 -20.26 -19.51 8.82
C MET A 394 -20.86 -20.10 7.53
N LYS A 395 -20.44 -19.62 6.36
CA LYS A 395 -20.83 -20.23 5.08
C LYS A 395 -20.33 -21.67 4.99
N ASP A 396 -19.03 -21.87 5.15
CA ASP A 396 -18.40 -23.18 4.97
C ASP A 396 -19.02 -24.23 5.90
N ASP A 397 -19.14 -23.91 7.20
CA ASP A 397 -19.72 -24.80 8.20
C ASP A 397 -21.23 -24.97 8.01
N GLY A 398 -21.94 -23.90 7.64
CA GLY A 398 -23.37 -23.91 7.41
C GLY A 398 -23.78 -24.72 6.18
N GLU A 399 -23.01 -24.66 5.09
CA GLU A 399 -23.24 -25.51 3.91
C GLU A 399 -22.85 -26.96 4.17
N PHE A 400 -21.75 -27.18 4.91
CA PHE A 400 -21.33 -28.52 5.29
C PHE A 400 -22.37 -29.21 6.17
N TYR A 401 -22.89 -28.49 7.17
CA TYR A 401 -23.98 -28.96 8.01
C TYR A 401 -25.25 -29.27 7.19
N ASP A 402 -25.67 -28.38 6.28
CA ASP A 402 -26.83 -28.62 5.43
C ASP A 402 -26.70 -29.91 4.61
N ARG A 403 -25.53 -30.16 4.01
CA ARG A 403 -25.27 -31.39 3.25
C ARG A 403 -25.34 -32.63 4.13
N LEU A 404 -24.76 -32.58 5.34
CA LEU A 404 -24.84 -33.68 6.29
C LEU A 404 -26.28 -33.93 6.75
N ASN A 405 -27.02 -32.87 7.06
CA ASN A 405 -28.41 -32.96 7.50
C ASN A 405 -29.31 -33.54 6.40
N GLN A 406 -29.13 -33.08 5.15
CA GLN A 406 -29.84 -33.64 4.00
C GLN A 406 -29.52 -35.12 3.79
N LEU A 407 -28.25 -35.52 3.91
CA LEU A 407 -27.86 -36.92 3.81
C LEU A 407 -28.49 -37.75 4.93
N PHE A 408 -28.36 -37.31 6.18
CA PHE A 408 -28.96 -37.98 7.34
C PHE A 408 -30.48 -38.14 7.18
N THR A 409 -31.18 -37.09 6.77
CA THR A 409 -32.64 -37.12 6.55
C THR A 409 -33.02 -38.12 5.46
N LYS A 410 -32.20 -38.29 4.41
CA LYS A 410 -32.46 -39.26 3.35
C LYS A 410 -32.15 -40.71 3.76
N THR A 411 -31.08 -40.92 4.54
CA THR A 411 -30.58 -42.28 4.86
C THR A 411 -31.10 -42.84 6.17
N CYS A 412 -31.57 -41.99 7.09
CA CYS A 412 -31.94 -42.36 8.46
C CYS A 412 -33.38 -41.92 8.84
N ALA A 413 -34.25 -41.67 7.86
CA ALA A 413 -35.67 -41.35 8.10
C ALA A 413 -36.42 -42.50 8.81
N ALA A 414 -37.47 -42.15 9.56
CA ALA A 414 -38.27 -43.10 10.34
C ALA A 414 -38.75 -44.30 9.51
N GLY A 415 -38.29 -45.50 9.88
CA GLY A 415 -38.57 -46.77 9.19
C GLY A 415 -37.39 -47.35 8.41
N SER A 416 -36.25 -46.65 8.28
CA SER A 416 -35.07 -47.18 7.59
C SER A 416 -34.23 -48.07 8.51
N GLN A 417 -34.40 -49.39 8.46
CA GLN A 417 -33.40 -50.36 8.98
C GLN A 417 -32.18 -50.49 8.03
N LEU A 418 -31.79 -49.42 7.33
CA LEU A 418 -30.89 -49.50 6.16
C LEU A 418 -29.45 -49.01 6.39
N ASP A 419 -29.08 -48.44 7.54
CA ASP A 419 -27.67 -48.07 7.81
C ASP A 419 -27.29 -48.32 9.27
N ALA A 420 -26.36 -49.26 9.50
CA ALA A 420 -25.76 -49.53 10.81
C ALA A 420 -25.06 -48.30 11.41
N ASN A 421 -24.81 -47.26 10.60
CA ASN A 421 -24.12 -46.04 11.00
C ASN A 421 -25.05 -44.89 11.39
N CYS A 422 -26.38 -45.04 11.40
CA CYS A 422 -27.29 -43.91 11.68
C CYS A 422 -27.04 -43.24 13.05
N SER A 423 -26.73 -44.01 14.10
CA SER A 423 -26.35 -43.47 15.42
C SER A 423 -25.07 -42.61 15.33
N ARG A 424 -24.05 -43.10 14.64
CA ARG A 424 -22.79 -42.37 14.40
C ARG A 424 -23.01 -41.11 13.57
N ARG A 425 -23.86 -41.17 12.53
CA ARG A 425 -24.21 -40.01 11.70
C ARG A 425 -24.97 -38.94 12.50
N GLN A 426 -25.87 -39.36 13.40
CA GLN A 426 -26.57 -38.44 14.29
C GLN A 426 -25.61 -37.74 15.26
N GLU A 427 -24.66 -38.49 15.83
CA GLU A 427 -23.61 -37.91 16.67
C GLU A 427 -22.75 -36.89 15.90
N GLN A 428 -22.29 -37.24 14.69
CA GLN A 428 -21.54 -36.33 13.83
C GLN A 428 -22.35 -35.08 13.47
N LEU A 429 -23.63 -35.24 13.11
CA LEU A 429 -24.52 -34.12 12.81
C LEU A 429 -24.65 -33.19 14.03
N GLY A 430 -24.79 -33.74 15.23
CA GLY A 430 -24.83 -32.98 16.47
C GLY A 430 -23.52 -32.24 16.78
N GLN A 431 -22.36 -32.85 16.50
CA GLN A 431 -21.06 -32.19 16.66
C GLN A 431 -20.90 -31.01 15.69
N HIS A 432 -21.30 -31.17 14.42
CA HIS A 432 -21.25 -30.10 13.43
C HIS A 432 -22.27 -28.99 13.69
N GLN A 433 -23.47 -29.33 14.20
CA GLN A 433 -24.42 -28.32 14.67
C GLN A 433 -23.81 -27.47 15.78
N LYS A 434 -23.18 -28.08 16.79
CA LYS A 434 -22.53 -27.35 17.89
C LYS A 434 -21.41 -26.44 17.39
N ALA A 435 -20.60 -26.90 16.43
CA ALA A 435 -19.57 -26.06 15.81
C ALA A 435 -20.17 -24.88 15.04
N LEU A 436 -21.26 -25.10 14.29
CA LEU A 436 -21.98 -24.05 13.57
C LEU A 436 -22.63 -23.04 14.52
N ASP A 437 -23.23 -23.50 15.62
CA ASP A 437 -23.82 -22.65 16.65
C ASP A 437 -22.75 -21.81 17.35
N PHE A 438 -21.57 -22.38 17.61
CA PHE A 438 -20.43 -21.67 18.17
C PHE A 438 -19.96 -20.55 17.25
N ILE A 439 -19.68 -20.84 15.98
CA ILE A 439 -19.19 -19.80 15.04
C ILE A 439 -20.26 -18.72 14.79
N THR A 440 -21.53 -19.11 14.72
CA THR A 440 -22.65 -18.17 14.55
C THR A 440 -22.83 -17.28 15.77
N SER A 441 -22.65 -17.82 16.98
CA SER A 441 -22.68 -17.04 18.22
C SER A 441 -21.49 -16.09 18.29
N TYR A 442 -20.28 -16.57 17.99
CA TYR A 442 -19.08 -15.73 18.00
C TYR A 442 -19.16 -14.59 16.96
N TYR A 443 -19.68 -14.87 15.76
CA TYR A 443 -19.98 -13.84 14.78
C TYR A 443 -20.96 -12.80 15.33
N ALA A 444 -22.07 -13.24 15.92
CA ALA A 444 -23.08 -12.36 16.50
C ALA A 444 -22.49 -11.47 17.59
N ASP A 445 -21.67 -12.04 18.47
CA ASP A 445 -21.02 -11.30 19.56
C ASP A 445 -20.08 -10.23 19.01
N THR A 446 -19.23 -10.56 18.02
CA THR A 446 -18.34 -9.55 17.40
C THR A 446 -19.10 -8.43 16.68
N LEU A 447 -20.23 -8.75 16.05
CA LEU A 447 -21.07 -7.79 15.34
C LEU A 447 -21.79 -6.85 16.32
N VAL A 448 -22.34 -7.40 17.39
CA VAL A 448 -22.99 -6.61 18.46
C VAL A 448 -21.96 -5.76 19.20
N ASP A 449 -20.78 -6.29 19.50
CA ASP A 449 -19.69 -5.55 20.13
C ASP A 449 -19.24 -4.36 19.26
N MET A 450 -19.04 -4.59 17.96
CA MET A 450 -18.77 -3.52 16.99
C MET A 450 -19.89 -2.47 16.97
N GLY A 451 -21.15 -2.92 16.88
CA GLY A 451 -22.31 -2.03 16.74
C GLY A 451 -22.67 -1.26 18.00
N THR A 452 -22.30 -1.74 19.18
CA THR A 452 -22.50 -1.04 20.46
C THR A 452 -21.31 -0.16 20.83
N THR A 453 -20.10 -0.48 20.37
CA THR A 453 -18.88 0.27 20.68
C THR A 453 -18.66 1.47 19.75
N TYR A 454 -19.00 1.34 18.46
CA TYR A 454 -18.74 2.36 17.45
C TYR A 454 -19.98 2.69 16.63
N ASP A 455 -20.15 3.98 16.30
CA ASP A 455 -21.25 4.45 15.47
C ASP A 455 -20.92 4.36 13.97
N LYS A 456 -21.97 4.36 13.15
CA LYS A 456 -21.87 4.28 11.68
C LYS A 456 -20.84 5.24 11.05
N PRO A 457 -20.75 6.53 11.43
CA PRO A 457 -19.80 7.47 10.81
C PRO A 457 -18.33 7.13 11.07
N LEU A 458 -18.03 6.35 12.12
CA LEU A 458 -16.68 5.89 12.43
C LEU A 458 -16.31 4.64 11.63
N ILE A 459 -17.29 3.78 11.34
CA ILE A 459 -17.05 2.49 10.66
C ILE A 459 -17.09 2.62 9.13
N GLU A 460 -18.02 3.42 8.59
CA GLU A 460 -18.25 3.51 7.13
C GLU A 460 -16.99 3.89 6.33
N PRO A 461 -16.15 4.88 6.75
CA PRO A 461 -14.89 5.16 6.07
C PRO A 461 -13.92 3.97 6.11
N GLN A 462 -13.91 3.20 7.20
CA GLN A 462 -12.98 2.09 7.40
C GLN A 462 -13.33 0.87 6.53
N VAL A 463 -14.61 0.66 6.21
CA VAL A 463 -15.03 -0.38 5.26
C VAL A 463 -14.36 -0.18 3.90
N ALA A 464 -14.31 1.06 3.40
CA ALA A 464 -13.65 1.39 2.13
C ALA A 464 -12.13 1.08 2.17
N VAL A 465 -11.46 1.37 3.29
CA VAL A 465 -10.04 1.07 3.50
C VAL A 465 -9.80 -0.45 3.49
N VAL A 466 -10.62 -1.22 4.22
CA VAL A 466 -10.48 -2.68 4.29
C VAL A 466 -10.73 -3.34 2.93
N LEU A 467 -11.74 -2.88 2.17
CA LEU A 467 -12.00 -3.37 0.82
C LEU A 467 -10.79 -3.17 -0.11
N GLN A 468 -10.13 -2.01 -0.01
CA GLN A 468 -8.91 -1.75 -0.80
C GLN A 468 -7.75 -2.65 -0.40
N GLN A 469 -7.54 -2.84 0.91
CA GLN A 469 -6.52 -3.76 1.42
C GLN A 469 -6.77 -5.21 0.97
N MET A 470 -8.02 -5.69 1.01
CA MET A 470 -8.38 -7.03 0.56
C MET A 470 -8.20 -7.20 -0.96
N ALA A 471 -8.61 -6.19 -1.74
CA ALA A 471 -8.42 -6.19 -3.19
C ALA A 471 -6.93 -6.23 -3.58
N ALA A 472 -6.08 -5.43 -2.91
CA ALA A 472 -4.64 -5.40 -3.16
C ALA A 472 -3.97 -6.75 -2.90
N ARG A 473 -4.45 -7.52 -1.91
CA ARG A 473 -3.94 -8.87 -1.57
C ARG A 473 -4.48 -9.99 -2.46
N GLY A 474 -5.26 -9.67 -3.50
CA GLY A 474 -5.93 -10.67 -4.34
C GLY A 474 -7.00 -11.48 -3.61
N LYS A 475 -7.46 -11.04 -2.42
CA LYS A 475 -8.52 -11.70 -1.64
C LYS A 475 -9.90 -11.15 -2.00
N THR A 476 -10.22 -11.10 -3.28
CA THR A 476 -11.48 -10.52 -3.78
C THR A 476 -12.71 -11.29 -3.30
N ASN A 477 -12.56 -12.58 -3.02
CA ASN A 477 -13.61 -13.41 -2.41
C ASN A 477 -14.03 -12.90 -1.02
N LEU A 478 -13.15 -12.25 -0.25
CA LEU A 478 -13.49 -11.70 1.07
C LEU A 478 -14.30 -10.40 1.00
N ASN A 479 -14.23 -9.66 -0.11
CA ASN A 479 -14.96 -8.40 -0.27
C ASN A 479 -16.46 -8.60 -0.15
N GLY A 480 -16.99 -9.67 -0.75
CA GLY A 480 -18.40 -10.01 -0.63
C GLY A 480 -18.80 -10.21 0.83
N TYR A 481 -18.02 -10.97 1.60
CA TYR A 481 -18.34 -11.24 3.00
C TYR A 481 -18.22 -10.02 3.90
N LEU A 482 -17.29 -9.10 3.60
CA LEU A 482 -17.22 -7.81 4.28
C LEU A 482 -18.49 -6.98 4.00
N ASP A 483 -18.97 -6.95 2.75
CA ASP A 483 -20.24 -6.28 2.42
C ASP A 483 -21.43 -6.93 3.15
N THR A 484 -21.46 -8.27 3.27
CA THR A 484 -22.49 -8.96 4.08
C THR A 484 -22.38 -8.60 5.56
N TYR A 485 -21.17 -8.60 6.13
CA TYR A 485 -20.95 -8.20 7.51
C TYR A 485 -21.44 -6.77 7.75
N TRP A 486 -21.10 -5.85 6.85
CA TRP A 486 -21.54 -4.46 6.91
C TRP A 486 -23.06 -4.33 6.85
N LYS A 487 -23.73 -5.04 5.95
CA LYS A 487 -25.21 -5.06 5.88
C LYS A 487 -25.86 -5.62 7.14
N ASN A 488 -25.29 -6.69 7.71
CA ASN A 488 -25.79 -7.27 8.95
C ASN A 488 -25.66 -6.29 10.12
N LEU A 489 -24.53 -5.57 10.19
CA LEU A 489 -24.30 -4.52 11.19
C LEU A 489 -25.27 -3.34 11.03
N GLN A 490 -25.51 -2.88 9.80
CA GLN A 490 -26.52 -1.87 9.50
C GLN A 490 -27.94 -2.32 9.88
N GLY A 491 -28.25 -3.60 9.67
CA GLY A 491 -29.50 -4.21 10.12
C GLY A 491 -29.64 -4.14 11.64
N TYR A 492 -28.58 -4.53 12.37
CA TYR A 492 -28.56 -4.46 13.83
C TYR A 492 -28.79 -3.03 14.36
N TRP A 493 -28.16 -2.00 13.79
CA TRP A 493 -28.44 -0.62 14.20
C TRP A 493 -29.87 -0.16 13.92
N LYS A 494 -30.54 -0.75 12.92
CA LYS A 494 -31.90 -0.36 12.54
C LYS A 494 -32.94 -0.87 13.54
N ASP A 495 -32.79 -2.09 14.05
CA ASP A 495 -33.83 -2.74 14.86
C ASP A 495 -33.35 -3.26 16.24
N GLY A 496 -32.05 -3.25 16.50
CA GLY A 496 -31.42 -3.72 17.74
C GLY A 496 -31.47 -5.23 17.95
N LYS A 497 -31.84 -6.02 16.93
CA LYS A 497 -32.11 -7.45 17.09
C LYS A 497 -30.92 -8.32 16.72
N VAL A 498 -30.64 -9.30 17.58
CA VAL A 498 -29.67 -10.37 17.29
C VAL A 498 -30.35 -11.43 16.40
N ALA A 499 -30.04 -11.42 15.11
CA ALA A 499 -30.71 -12.24 14.09
C ALA A 499 -29.80 -13.35 13.53
N ARG A 500 -29.31 -14.23 14.41
CA ARG A 500 -28.30 -15.29 14.10
C ARG A 500 -28.61 -16.10 12.84
N GLU A 501 -29.83 -16.62 12.72
CA GLU A 501 -30.24 -17.42 11.55
C GLU A 501 -30.25 -16.60 10.25
N ALA A 502 -30.72 -15.35 10.31
CA ALA A 502 -30.74 -14.45 9.16
C ALA A 502 -29.33 -14.06 8.72
N TRP A 503 -28.43 -13.82 9.68
CA TRP A 503 -27.01 -13.52 9.40
C TRP A 503 -26.30 -14.74 8.80
N LEU A 504 -26.54 -15.94 9.32
CA LEU A 504 -26.04 -17.19 8.73
C LEU A 504 -26.54 -17.37 7.29
N SER A 505 -27.84 -17.17 7.05
CA SER A 505 -28.42 -17.23 5.71
C SER A 505 -27.77 -16.21 4.76
N SER A 506 -27.50 -14.99 5.25
CA SER A 506 -26.88 -13.92 4.47
C SER A 506 -25.42 -14.21 4.13
N CYS A 507 -24.67 -14.83 5.03
CA CYS A 507 -23.30 -15.30 4.77
C CYS A 507 -23.28 -16.45 3.75
N LYS A 508 -24.23 -17.39 3.84
CA LYS A 508 -24.35 -18.51 2.89
C LYS A 508 -24.77 -18.08 1.47
N LYS A 509 -25.58 -17.03 1.35
CA LYS A 509 -26.02 -16.48 0.05
C LYS A 509 -24.95 -15.66 -0.67
N ASN A 510 -23.80 -15.43 -0.03
CA ASN A 510 -22.68 -14.73 -0.64
C ASN A 510 -21.98 -15.66 -1.64
N ASN A 511 -22.14 -15.36 -2.93
CA ASN A 511 -21.52 -16.09 -4.03
C ASN A 511 -20.21 -15.43 -4.44
#